data_AF-A0A363NV43-F1
#
_entry.id   AF-A0A363NV43-F1
#
_cell.length_a   1.000
_cell.length_b   1.000
_cell.length_c   1.000
_cell.angle_alpha   90.00
_cell.angle_beta   90.00
_cell.angle_gamma   90.00
#
_symmetry.space_group_name_H-M   'P 1'
#
loop_
_entity.id
_entity.type
_entity.pdbx_description
1 polymer ?
#
loop_
_entity_poly.entity_id
_entity_poly.type
_entity_poly.pdbx_seq_one_letter_code
_entity_poly.pdbx_strand_id
1 'polypeptide(L)'
;MKSVFFDILKMSWLCLVLFLCSCKKSVVITTPLPGVDSSAVSTTFSSSQPYNLNIIYFVPANITPNADYEQRLSKIMIEGQNFYKQWMNFWGFGNKTFGLFKNSGNTRVKIHTIHGPENSSAYSTDGPIKTLVDAYFQQNPQEKTSDHYLVITASNKKYDQGEKEDHPIPYYGIGRWCYAVDYPGLKYENLGTPGPVGDKATIYIGGLYHELGHGINLPHNGPSASQINNPQFGMTLMGSGNYTYGKSPTFLSFYDAATLNNCQVFSTAVKSFYGPVTNTIKTIQAKVENGEIVVSGTYASTVAADHITFRNILESDPDGYQSITFTTVTGPNNSFNVRMPISDFNVKANMAYTLQLFFHHQNGTSTTVNYAYQFVNGQPAVDFSDRNFLIRADWAVAGVSSEQGGYPAVHVLDNNYNTYWHTSWSNPLPHPHFITVKTGANSVTASGLSIATRHDNSGSAGKIKDFKVEVSSNGSTWTEVYHGKMALNGIQYFTFDTPQTFQYVKLISLNDHEGKTFATLAELNLY
;
A
#
# COMPACT_ATOMS: atom_id res chain seq x y z
N MET A 1 17.25 24.82 45.37
CA MET A 1 17.17 26.27 45.67
C MET A 1 16.04 26.83 44.82
N LYS A 2 14.81 26.88 45.36
CA LYS A 2 14.13 28.08 45.90
C LYS A 2 13.98 29.17 44.81
N SER A 3 12.88 29.26 44.07
CA SER A 3 11.50 29.72 44.41
C SER A 3 11.39 31.22 44.68
N VAL A 4 10.45 31.92 44.01
CA VAL A 4 9.39 32.84 44.51
C VAL A 4 8.52 33.23 43.27
N PHE A 5 7.27 32.80 43.04
CA PHE A 5 5.94 33.09 43.64
C PHE A 5 5.28 34.45 43.19
N PHE A 6 4.22 34.42 42.36
CA PHE A 6 2.75 34.66 42.62
C PHE A 6 2.33 36.13 42.31
N ASP A 7 1.16 36.58 41.80
CA ASP A 7 -0.27 36.15 41.79
C ASP A 7 -1.03 36.81 40.60
N ILE A 8 -1.93 36.14 39.85
CA ILE A 8 -3.43 36.05 39.96
C ILE A 8 -4.23 37.37 39.85
N LEU A 9 -5.03 37.50 38.77
CA LEU A 9 -6.46 37.89 38.87
C LEU A 9 -7.27 37.36 37.65
N LYS A 10 -8.33 36.60 37.94
CA LYS A 10 -9.36 36.14 37.00
C LYS A 10 -10.43 37.24 36.83
N MET A 11 -10.95 37.46 35.62
CA MET A 11 -12.40 37.57 35.41
C MET A 11 -12.81 37.45 33.95
N SER A 12 -13.78 36.57 33.73
CA SER A 12 -14.42 36.25 32.46
C SER A 12 -15.33 37.39 31.99
N TRP A 13 -15.38 37.64 30.67
CA TRP A 13 -16.61 38.10 30.04
C TRP A 13 -16.79 37.54 28.64
N LEU A 14 -17.98 36.97 28.47
CA LEU A 14 -18.57 36.45 27.25
C LEU A 14 -18.82 37.64 26.31
N CYS A 15 -18.27 37.61 25.09
CA CYS A 15 -18.74 38.48 24.01
C CYS A 15 -18.81 37.70 22.71
N LEU A 16 -20.05 37.43 22.32
CA LEU A 16 -20.53 36.95 21.04
C LEU A 16 -20.14 37.97 19.95
N VAL A 17 -19.26 37.61 18.99
CA VAL A 17 -19.05 38.40 17.78
C VAL A 17 -18.96 37.48 16.56
N LEU A 18 -20.10 37.41 15.87
CA LEU A 18 -20.30 37.43 14.42
C LEU A 18 -19.23 36.78 13.52
N PHE A 19 -19.66 35.69 12.88
CA PHE A 19 -19.13 35.20 11.61
C PHE A 19 -19.05 36.34 10.58
N LEU A 20 -17.84 36.83 10.31
CA LEU A 20 -17.54 37.54 9.08
C LEU A 20 -16.87 36.55 8.12
N CYS A 21 -17.63 36.15 7.10
CA CYS A 21 -17.11 35.51 5.90
C CYS A 21 -16.00 36.38 5.30
N SER A 22 -14.74 36.04 5.58
CA SER A 22 -13.61 36.58 4.82
C SER A 22 -13.47 35.73 3.56
N CYS A 23 -14.03 36.22 2.46
CA CYS A 23 -13.72 35.76 1.11
C CYS A 23 -12.21 35.89 0.89
N LYS A 24 -11.48 34.77 1.01
CA LYS A 24 -10.12 34.70 0.47
C LYS A 24 -10.23 34.79 -1.05
N LYS A 25 -9.90 35.97 -1.58
CA LYS A 25 -9.72 36.21 -3.01
C LYS A 25 -8.84 35.10 -3.59
N SER A 26 -9.34 34.44 -4.62
CA SER A 26 -8.54 33.60 -5.51
C SER A 26 -7.36 34.44 -6.02
N VAL A 27 -6.15 33.97 -5.77
CA VAL A 27 -4.97 34.48 -6.46
C VAL A 27 -5.12 34.00 -7.91
N VAL A 28 -5.54 34.90 -8.79
CA VAL A 28 -5.49 34.67 -10.24
C VAL A 28 -4.02 34.78 -10.63
N ILE A 29 -3.40 33.64 -10.91
CA ILE A 29 -2.06 33.60 -11.51
C ILE A 29 -2.23 33.99 -12.98
N THR A 30 -2.02 35.27 -13.29
CA THR A 30 -1.98 35.80 -14.66
C THR A 30 -0.55 35.84 -15.20
N THR A 31 0.15 34.71 -15.18
CA THR A 31 1.36 34.54 -15.99
C THR A 31 1.02 33.64 -17.18
N PRO A 32 1.24 34.10 -18.43
CA PRO A 32 1.17 33.21 -19.58
C PRO A 32 2.20 32.11 -19.38
N LEU A 33 1.78 30.85 -19.46
CA LEU A 33 2.72 29.73 -19.57
C LEU A 33 3.59 29.99 -20.82
N PRO A 34 4.91 29.77 -20.75
CA PRO A 34 5.77 29.89 -21.92
C PRO A 34 5.27 28.96 -23.02
N GLY A 35 5.29 29.47 -24.25
CA GLY A 35 4.66 28.86 -25.41
C GLY A 35 5.16 27.45 -25.71
N VAL A 36 4.25 26.64 -26.22
CA VAL A 36 4.53 25.35 -26.85
C VAL A 36 5.59 25.58 -27.93
N ASP A 37 6.77 24.99 -27.78
CA ASP A 37 7.76 24.96 -28.85
C ASP A 37 7.19 24.14 -30.02
N SER A 38 7.03 24.78 -31.17
CA SER A 38 6.27 24.27 -32.33
C SER A 38 7.18 23.70 -33.42
N SER A 39 8.26 23.05 -33.00
CA SER A 39 9.20 22.37 -33.90
C SER A 39 9.03 20.84 -33.84
N ALA A 40 7.81 20.35 -34.08
CA ALA A 40 7.53 18.91 -34.16
C ALA A 40 6.98 18.51 -35.54
N VAL A 41 7.67 17.57 -36.19
CA VAL A 41 7.16 16.80 -37.33
C VAL A 41 5.76 16.28 -36.98
N SER A 42 4.75 16.65 -37.77
CA SER A 42 3.36 16.23 -37.60
C SER A 42 3.28 14.70 -37.49
N THR A 43 3.21 14.20 -36.26
CA THR A 43 3.05 12.79 -35.95
C THR A 43 1.71 12.67 -35.25
N THR A 44 0.68 12.27 -36.01
CA THR A 44 -0.59 11.91 -35.42
C THR A 44 -0.37 10.71 -34.51
N PHE A 45 -0.67 10.88 -33.22
CA PHE A 45 -0.64 9.80 -32.24
C PHE A 45 -2.03 9.17 -32.12
N SER A 46 -2.08 7.84 -32.04
CA SER A 46 -3.32 7.08 -31.88
C SER A 46 -3.11 5.88 -30.96
N SER A 47 -4.18 5.33 -30.42
CA SER A 47 -4.15 4.11 -29.61
C SER A 47 -5.33 3.22 -29.99
N SER A 48 -5.10 1.91 -29.96
CA SER A 48 -6.16 0.90 -30.06
C SER A 48 -6.82 0.61 -28.71
N GLN A 49 -6.33 1.19 -27.61
CA GLN A 49 -6.87 1.01 -26.27
C GLN A 49 -7.65 2.25 -25.80
N PRO A 50 -8.78 2.05 -25.08
CA PRO A 50 -9.59 3.16 -24.58
C PRO A 50 -8.89 3.98 -23.48
N TYR A 51 -8.01 3.36 -22.70
CA TYR A 51 -7.28 4.01 -21.61
C TYR A 51 -5.78 3.91 -21.84
N ASN A 52 -5.07 5.03 -21.74
CA ASN A 52 -3.63 5.09 -22.01
C ASN A 52 -2.91 5.77 -20.86
N LEU A 53 -1.71 5.28 -20.53
CA LEU A 53 -0.84 5.90 -19.55
C LEU A 53 -0.51 7.32 -20.01
N ASN A 54 -0.77 8.31 -19.13
CA ASN A 54 -0.38 9.68 -19.40
C ASN A 54 1.14 9.80 -19.13
N ILE A 55 1.95 10.03 -20.16
CA ILE A 55 3.39 10.23 -20.01
C ILE A 55 3.69 11.73 -20.05
N ILE A 56 4.30 12.23 -18.99
CA ILE A 56 4.64 13.64 -18.81
C ILE A 56 6.16 13.76 -18.77
N TYR A 57 6.71 14.68 -19.56
CA TYR A 57 8.09 15.14 -19.41
C TYR A 57 8.07 16.49 -18.70
N PHE A 58 8.45 16.51 -17.42
CA PHE A 58 8.40 17.70 -16.59
C PHE A 58 9.75 18.41 -16.58
N VAL A 59 9.76 19.70 -16.90
CA VAL A 59 10.99 20.49 -17.09
C VAL A 59 10.98 21.69 -16.13
N PRO A 60 11.76 21.68 -15.04
CA PRO A 60 11.94 22.85 -14.18
C PRO A 60 12.52 24.05 -14.94
N ALA A 61 12.29 25.28 -14.49
CA ALA A 61 12.66 26.50 -15.20
C ALA A 61 14.17 26.66 -15.46
N ASN A 62 15.01 26.13 -14.57
CA ASN A 62 16.48 26.14 -14.70
C ASN A 62 17.05 24.93 -15.45
N ILE A 63 16.21 24.07 -16.01
CA ILE A 63 16.62 22.84 -16.70
C ILE A 63 16.29 22.97 -18.18
N THR A 64 17.25 22.60 -19.03
CA THR A 64 17.01 22.45 -20.46
C THR A 64 16.49 21.03 -20.73
N PRO A 65 15.44 20.82 -21.54
CA PRO A 65 15.03 19.48 -21.95
C PRO A 65 16.21 18.69 -22.51
N ASN A 66 16.39 17.44 -22.08
CA ASN A 66 17.52 16.63 -22.56
C ASN A 66 17.35 16.32 -24.05
N ALA A 67 18.44 16.40 -24.81
CA ALA A 67 18.41 16.07 -26.24
C ALA A 67 17.79 14.70 -26.50
N ASP A 68 16.98 14.63 -27.56
CA ASP A 68 16.30 13.42 -28.05
C ASP A 68 15.43 12.70 -26.99
N TYR A 69 14.98 13.38 -25.92
CA TYR A 69 14.18 12.72 -24.87
C TYR A 69 12.94 12.02 -25.45
N GLU A 70 12.29 12.62 -26.45
CA GLU A 70 11.15 11.99 -27.12
C GLU A 70 11.51 10.64 -27.72
N GLN A 71 12.70 10.51 -28.32
CA GLN A 71 13.19 9.26 -28.87
C GLN A 71 13.54 8.25 -27.79
N ARG A 72 14.37 8.67 -26.84
CA ARG A 72 14.94 7.80 -25.81
C ARG A 72 13.84 7.25 -24.91
N LEU A 73 12.96 8.13 -24.44
CA LEU A 73 11.84 7.74 -23.58
C LEU A 73 10.80 6.94 -24.36
N SER A 74 10.52 7.25 -25.63
CA SER A 74 9.63 6.38 -26.44
C SER A 74 10.16 4.94 -26.52
N LYS A 75 11.46 4.77 -26.78
CA LYS A 75 12.08 3.45 -26.83
C LYS A 75 11.96 2.72 -25.49
N ILE A 76 12.27 3.39 -24.39
CA ILE A 76 12.08 2.85 -23.03
C ILE A 76 10.62 2.40 -22.86
N MET A 77 9.64 3.27 -23.09
CA MET A 77 8.24 2.93 -22.86
C MET A 77 7.70 1.79 -23.75
N ILE A 78 8.16 1.71 -25.01
CA ILE A 78 7.78 0.63 -25.93
C ILE A 78 8.38 -0.71 -25.49
N GLU A 79 9.63 -0.72 -25.04
CA GLU A 79 10.24 -1.95 -24.51
C GLU A 79 9.64 -2.35 -23.16
N GLY A 80 9.25 -1.37 -22.34
CA GLY A 80 8.39 -1.60 -21.17
C GLY A 80 7.09 -2.30 -21.56
N GLN A 81 6.37 -1.83 -22.59
CA GLN A 81 5.17 -2.52 -23.07
C GLN A 81 5.45 -3.99 -23.43
N ASN A 82 6.59 -4.28 -24.06
CA ASN A 82 6.99 -5.64 -24.42
C ASN A 82 7.27 -6.51 -23.20
N PHE A 83 8.01 -5.99 -22.21
CA PHE A 83 8.30 -6.69 -20.97
C PHE A 83 7.02 -7.08 -20.22
N TYR A 84 6.11 -6.11 -20.01
CA TYR A 84 4.83 -6.36 -19.34
C TYR A 84 3.98 -7.37 -20.12
N LYS A 85 3.87 -7.20 -21.45
CA LYS A 85 3.14 -8.12 -22.35
C LYS A 85 3.68 -9.56 -22.29
N GLN A 86 5.00 -9.72 -22.28
CA GLN A 86 5.64 -11.03 -22.21
C GLN A 86 5.17 -11.79 -20.96
N TRP A 87 5.21 -11.16 -19.79
CA TRP A 87 4.85 -11.83 -18.55
C TRP A 87 3.34 -11.98 -18.36
N MET A 88 2.54 -11.03 -18.85
CA MET A 88 1.08 -11.21 -18.94
C MET A 88 0.74 -12.47 -19.78
N ASN A 89 1.38 -12.63 -20.93
CA ASN A 89 1.18 -13.80 -21.79
C ASN A 89 1.70 -15.08 -21.14
N PHE A 90 2.88 -15.02 -20.50
CA PHE A 90 3.48 -16.15 -19.79
C PHE A 90 2.56 -16.73 -18.73
N TRP A 91 1.89 -15.87 -17.96
CA TRP A 91 0.94 -16.28 -16.92
C TRP A 91 -0.48 -16.58 -17.42
N GLY A 92 -0.70 -16.57 -18.74
CA GLY A 92 -1.99 -16.96 -19.34
C GLY A 92 -3.02 -15.83 -19.42
N PHE A 93 -2.66 -14.58 -19.14
CA PHE A 93 -3.55 -13.41 -19.30
C PHE A 93 -3.56 -12.84 -20.72
N GLY A 94 -2.85 -13.49 -21.65
CA GLY A 94 -2.71 -13.09 -23.05
C GLY A 94 -1.79 -11.88 -23.25
N ASN A 95 -1.76 -11.36 -24.47
CA ASN A 95 -0.85 -10.27 -24.88
C ASN A 95 -1.31 -8.87 -24.39
N LYS A 96 -1.78 -8.75 -23.15
CA LYS A 96 -2.20 -7.48 -22.53
C LYS A 96 -0.99 -6.67 -22.08
N THR A 97 -1.06 -5.36 -22.23
CA THR A 97 -0.05 -4.40 -21.75
C THR A 97 -0.70 -3.04 -21.54
N PHE A 98 -0.04 -2.13 -20.81
CA PHE A 98 -0.56 -0.78 -20.58
C PHE A 98 -0.68 0.00 -21.89
N GLY A 99 -1.74 0.78 -22.05
CA GLY A 99 -2.01 1.57 -23.25
C GLY A 99 -1.06 2.74 -23.41
N LEU A 100 -0.69 3.01 -24.66
CA LEU A 100 0.11 4.17 -25.06
C LEU A 100 -0.44 4.73 -26.37
N PHE A 101 -0.53 6.06 -26.44
CA PHE A 101 -0.65 6.75 -27.71
C PHE A 101 0.67 6.66 -28.48
N LYS A 102 0.63 6.13 -29.70
CA LYS A 102 1.80 5.90 -30.55
C LYS A 102 1.61 6.49 -31.93
N ASN A 103 2.71 6.86 -32.58
CA ASN A 103 2.69 7.19 -34.00
C ASN A 103 2.42 5.94 -34.85
N SER A 104 2.08 6.12 -36.13
CA SER A 104 1.77 5.01 -37.06
C SER A 104 2.88 3.95 -37.18
N GLY A 105 4.15 4.36 -37.03
CA GLY A 105 5.31 3.47 -37.05
C GLY A 105 5.58 2.73 -35.73
N ASN A 106 4.85 3.01 -34.64
CA ASN A 106 5.14 2.52 -33.30
C ASN A 106 6.60 2.78 -32.85
N THR A 107 7.17 3.92 -33.22
CA THR A 107 8.54 4.35 -32.88
C THR A 107 8.58 5.56 -31.94
N ARG A 108 7.44 6.24 -31.77
CA ARG A 108 7.25 7.37 -30.86
C ARG A 108 5.98 7.18 -30.06
N VAL A 109 6.04 7.54 -28.78
CA VAL A 109 4.90 7.63 -27.87
C VAL A 109 4.54 9.10 -27.66
N LYS A 110 3.27 9.40 -27.39
CA LYS A 110 2.87 10.75 -27.04
C LYS A 110 3.41 11.10 -25.65
N ILE A 111 4.16 12.20 -25.57
CA ILE A 111 4.73 12.72 -24.33
C ILE A 111 4.23 14.15 -24.16
N HIS A 112 3.64 14.45 -23.01
CA HIS A 112 3.17 15.79 -22.66
C HIS A 112 4.30 16.54 -21.96
N THR A 113 4.92 17.48 -22.67
CA THR A 113 6.01 18.29 -22.11
C THR A 113 5.44 19.48 -21.36
N ILE A 114 5.75 19.58 -20.06
CA ILE A 114 5.22 20.60 -19.16
C ILE A 114 6.39 21.34 -18.50
N HIS A 115 6.43 22.65 -18.69
CA HIS A 115 7.43 23.52 -18.09
C HIS A 115 6.94 24.07 -16.76
N GLY A 116 7.70 23.79 -15.70
CA GLY A 116 7.46 24.36 -14.38
C GLY A 116 7.97 25.80 -14.30
N PRO A 117 7.26 26.73 -13.62
CA PRO A 117 7.67 28.12 -13.51
C PRO A 117 8.87 28.35 -12.56
N GLU A 118 9.06 27.46 -11.60
CA GLU A 118 10.13 27.52 -10.60
C GLU A 118 11.35 26.66 -10.97
N ASN A 119 12.46 26.85 -10.25
CA ASN A 119 13.65 26.01 -10.37
C ASN A 119 13.45 24.61 -9.76
N SER A 120 14.34 23.66 -10.08
CA SER A 120 14.30 22.26 -9.62
C SER A 120 14.13 22.10 -8.10
N SER A 121 14.66 23.04 -7.29
CA SER A 121 14.50 23.09 -5.83
C SER A 121 13.08 23.23 -5.32
N ALA A 122 12.16 23.76 -6.13
CA ALA A 122 10.75 23.84 -5.78
C ALA A 122 10.00 22.52 -5.99
N TYR A 123 10.62 21.52 -6.63
CA TYR A 123 9.99 20.26 -7.03
C TYR A 123 10.61 19.05 -6.35
N SER A 124 11.05 19.20 -5.09
CA SER A 124 11.60 18.09 -4.29
C SER A 124 10.53 17.12 -3.78
N THR A 125 9.26 17.47 -3.94
CA THR A 125 8.10 16.64 -3.60
C THR A 125 7.15 16.57 -4.79
N ASP A 126 6.27 15.58 -4.80
CA ASP A 126 5.31 15.32 -5.88
C ASP A 126 4.22 16.39 -5.98
N GLY A 127 3.77 16.96 -4.85
CA GLY A 127 2.63 17.88 -4.78
C GLY A 127 2.68 19.08 -5.74
N PRO A 128 3.79 19.85 -5.78
CA PRO A 128 3.96 20.96 -6.73
C PRO A 128 3.89 20.51 -8.20
N ILE A 129 4.53 19.39 -8.55
CA ILE A 129 4.51 18.84 -9.91
C ILE A 129 3.09 18.40 -10.28
N LYS A 130 2.44 17.64 -9.37
CA LYS A 130 1.08 17.14 -9.53
C LYS A 130 0.09 18.27 -9.83
N THR A 131 0.21 19.39 -9.12
CA THR A 131 -0.65 20.58 -9.32
C THR A 131 -0.57 21.12 -10.75
N LEU A 132 0.64 21.19 -11.32
CA LEU A 132 0.86 21.67 -12.68
C LEU A 132 0.36 20.69 -13.74
N VAL A 133 0.57 19.39 -13.52
CA VAL A 133 0.06 18.33 -14.40
C VAL A 133 -1.47 18.30 -14.41
N ASP A 134 -2.10 18.41 -13.24
CA ASP A 134 -3.57 18.48 -13.13
C ASP A 134 -4.12 19.71 -13.87
N ALA A 135 -3.49 20.88 -13.72
CA ALA A 135 -3.87 22.10 -14.44
C ALA A 135 -3.74 21.95 -15.97
N TYR A 136 -2.68 21.29 -16.44
CA TYR A 136 -2.50 20.99 -17.87
C TYR A 136 -3.64 20.12 -18.42
N PHE A 137 -3.98 19.02 -17.75
CA PHE A 137 -5.07 18.15 -18.21
C PHE A 137 -6.47 18.75 -18.00
N GLN A 138 -6.64 19.67 -17.06
CA GLN A 138 -7.89 20.45 -16.96
C GLN A 138 -8.10 21.35 -18.18
N GLN A 139 -7.02 21.93 -18.72
CA GLN A 139 -7.06 22.74 -19.94
C GLN A 139 -7.10 21.88 -21.22
N ASN A 140 -6.66 20.63 -21.13
CA ASN A 140 -6.59 19.68 -22.25
C ASN A 140 -7.31 18.37 -21.92
N PRO A 141 -8.62 18.39 -21.59
CA PRO A 141 -9.32 17.21 -21.08
C PRO A 141 -9.36 16.05 -22.10
N GLN A 142 -9.34 16.35 -23.40
CA GLN A 142 -9.27 15.36 -24.48
C GLN A 142 -7.96 14.54 -24.49
N GLU A 143 -6.92 15.05 -23.84
CA GLU A 143 -5.61 14.39 -23.75
C GLU A 143 -5.54 13.35 -22.63
N LYS A 144 -6.41 13.47 -21.63
CA LYS A 144 -6.45 12.56 -20.49
C LYS A 144 -7.37 11.39 -20.79
N THR A 145 -6.80 10.21 -21.02
CA THR A 145 -7.59 8.98 -21.27
C THR A 145 -7.51 7.95 -20.14
N SER A 146 -6.79 8.23 -19.07
CA SER A 146 -6.75 7.36 -17.88
C SER A 146 -6.45 8.17 -16.62
N ASP A 147 -6.55 7.51 -15.46
CA ASP A 147 -6.18 8.05 -14.14
C ASP A 147 -4.75 7.65 -13.72
N HIS A 148 -3.91 7.21 -14.67
CA HIS A 148 -2.53 6.77 -14.43
C HIS A 148 -1.53 7.73 -15.06
N TYR A 149 -0.50 8.10 -14.29
CA TYR A 149 0.45 9.14 -14.67
C TYR A 149 1.87 8.65 -14.46
N LEU A 150 2.69 8.76 -15.50
CA LEU A 150 4.15 8.65 -15.43
C LEU A 150 4.75 10.01 -15.65
N VAL A 151 5.34 10.58 -14.61
CA VAL A 151 6.03 11.86 -14.66
C VAL A 151 7.53 11.62 -14.68
N ILE A 152 8.18 12.00 -15.76
CA ILE A 152 9.63 11.89 -15.94
C ILE A 152 10.20 13.30 -15.87
N THR A 153 10.88 13.59 -14.77
CA THR A 153 11.46 14.91 -14.55
C THR A 153 12.82 15.01 -15.22
N ALA A 154 13.03 16.06 -16.01
CA ALA A 154 14.31 16.35 -16.63
C ALA A 154 15.34 16.75 -15.56
N SER A 155 16.49 16.09 -15.59
CA SER A 155 17.71 16.50 -14.92
C SER A 155 18.80 16.67 -15.98
N ASN A 156 19.63 17.71 -15.85
CA ASN A 156 20.82 17.88 -16.70
C ASN A 156 22.09 17.28 -16.06
N LYS A 157 21.96 16.60 -14.91
CA LYS A 157 23.07 15.92 -14.23
C LYS A 157 23.56 14.72 -15.03
N LYS A 158 24.87 14.50 -15.07
CA LYS A 158 25.47 13.35 -15.77
C LYS A 158 25.76 12.21 -14.80
N TYR A 159 24.71 11.54 -14.33
CA TYR A 159 24.82 10.50 -13.30
C TYR A 159 25.68 9.30 -13.73
N ASP A 160 25.75 9.01 -15.03
CA ASP A 160 26.62 7.99 -15.64
C ASP A 160 28.09 8.41 -15.75
N GLN A 161 28.41 9.67 -15.44
CA GLN A 161 29.77 10.24 -15.41
C GLN A 161 30.20 10.62 -14.00
N GLY A 162 29.50 10.10 -12.98
CA GLY A 162 29.87 10.24 -11.57
C GLY A 162 29.38 11.51 -10.89
N GLU A 163 28.54 12.32 -11.55
CA GLU A 163 27.87 13.42 -10.87
C GLU A 163 26.95 12.90 -9.77
N LYS A 164 27.00 13.57 -8.61
CA LYS A 164 26.21 13.17 -7.45
C LYS A 164 24.76 13.60 -7.61
N GLU A 165 23.88 12.78 -7.04
CA GLU A 165 22.49 13.12 -6.78
C GLU A 165 22.43 14.00 -5.52
N ASP A 166 22.62 15.30 -5.74
CA ASP A 166 22.62 16.32 -4.69
C ASP A 166 21.25 16.99 -4.51
N HIS A 167 20.27 16.60 -5.32
CA HIS A 167 18.92 17.16 -5.31
C HIS A 167 17.87 16.05 -5.34
N PRO A 168 16.96 15.98 -4.34
CA PRO A 168 15.89 15.00 -4.36
C PRO A 168 14.88 15.42 -5.43
N ILE A 169 14.82 14.68 -6.53
CA ILE A 169 13.69 14.72 -7.46
C ILE A 169 12.80 13.52 -7.09
N PRO A 170 11.47 13.66 -7.03
CA PRO A 170 10.59 12.54 -6.76
C PRO A 170 10.92 11.32 -7.64
N TYR A 171 11.17 10.20 -6.98
CA TYR A 171 11.47 8.91 -7.59
C TYR A 171 10.78 7.82 -6.78
N TYR A 172 9.47 7.71 -6.96
CA TYR A 172 8.60 6.77 -6.26
C TYR A 172 7.24 6.68 -6.95
N GLY A 173 6.52 5.59 -6.72
CA GLY A 173 5.09 5.47 -6.99
C GLY A 173 4.22 5.89 -5.80
N ILE A 174 3.12 6.59 -6.06
CA ILE A 174 2.12 6.94 -5.06
C ILE A 174 0.72 6.99 -5.67
N GLY A 175 -0.19 6.16 -5.14
CA GLY A 175 -1.51 5.98 -5.74
C GLY A 175 -1.39 5.51 -7.19
N ARG A 176 -1.97 6.27 -8.13
CA ARG A 176 -1.86 6.00 -9.58
C ARG A 176 -0.86 6.92 -10.30
N TRP A 177 0.05 7.51 -9.53
CA TRP A 177 1.14 8.35 -10.03
C TRP A 177 2.46 7.62 -9.84
N CYS A 178 3.38 7.82 -10.77
CA CYS A 178 4.76 7.41 -10.61
C CYS A 178 5.67 8.53 -11.11
N TYR A 179 6.75 8.74 -10.37
CA TYR A 179 7.74 9.76 -10.64
C TYR A 179 9.08 9.09 -10.93
N ALA A 180 9.72 9.53 -12.00
CA ALA A 180 11.02 9.05 -12.44
C ALA A 180 11.86 10.23 -12.94
N VAL A 181 13.12 9.96 -13.30
CA VAL A 181 14.08 10.97 -13.73
C VAL A 181 14.66 10.59 -15.09
N ASP A 182 14.80 11.59 -15.96
CA ASP A 182 15.62 11.51 -17.18
C ASP A 182 16.91 12.31 -17.01
N TYR A 183 18.01 11.81 -17.56
CA TYR A 183 19.30 12.49 -17.56
C TYR A 183 19.98 12.39 -18.93
N PRO A 184 20.95 13.28 -19.27
CA PRO A 184 21.65 13.22 -20.55
C PRO A 184 22.39 11.89 -20.68
N GLY A 185 21.98 11.06 -21.64
CA GLY A 185 22.59 9.75 -21.86
C GLY A 185 21.75 8.56 -21.39
N LEU A 186 20.62 8.76 -20.69
CA LEU A 186 19.70 7.67 -20.36
C LEU A 186 19.08 7.09 -21.64
N LYS A 187 19.53 5.89 -22.03
CA LYS A 187 19.13 5.20 -23.26
C LYS A 187 18.87 3.73 -22.97
N TYR A 188 17.84 3.16 -23.58
CA TYR A 188 17.52 1.73 -23.43
C TYR A 188 18.70 0.84 -23.88
N GLU A 189 19.39 1.26 -24.92
CA GLU A 189 20.53 0.58 -25.52
C GLU A 189 21.75 0.48 -24.59
N ASN A 190 21.78 1.28 -23.51
CA ASN A 190 22.85 1.22 -22.53
C ASN A 190 22.68 0.05 -21.54
N LEU A 191 21.50 -0.57 -21.46
CA LEU A 191 21.28 -1.72 -20.59
C LEU A 191 22.27 -2.86 -20.91
N GLY A 192 22.87 -3.45 -19.87
CA GLY A 192 23.86 -4.51 -20.01
C GLY A 192 25.26 -4.04 -20.43
N THR A 193 25.48 -2.75 -20.70
CA THR A 193 26.83 -2.24 -20.97
C THR A 193 27.68 -2.23 -19.69
N PRO A 194 28.99 -2.54 -19.75
CA PRO A 194 29.83 -2.53 -18.56
C PRO A 194 30.04 -1.12 -17.98
N GLY A 195 30.13 -1.06 -16.65
CA GLY A 195 30.49 0.15 -15.92
C GLY A 195 29.32 1.13 -15.71
N PRO A 196 29.63 2.39 -15.33
CA PRO A 196 28.62 3.35 -14.87
C PRO A 196 27.47 3.61 -15.85
N VAL A 197 27.71 3.53 -17.17
CA VAL A 197 26.68 3.75 -18.20
C VAL A 197 25.56 2.70 -18.10
N GLY A 198 25.90 1.41 -18.05
CA GLY A 198 24.91 0.35 -17.95
C GLY A 198 24.37 0.14 -16.54
N ASP A 199 25.19 0.38 -15.52
CA ASP A 199 24.73 0.34 -14.12
C ASP A 199 23.68 1.44 -13.87
N LYS A 200 23.89 2.66 -14.39
CA LYS A 200 22.89 3.74 -14.30
C LYS A 200 21.69 3.52 -15.20
N ALA A 201 21.87 2.95 -16.40
CA ALA A 201 20.72 2.53 -17.21
C ALA A 201 19.84 1.51 -16.46
N THR A 202 20.45 0.53 -15.78
CA THR A 202 19.71 -0.44 -14.95
C THR A 202 18.93 0.26 -13.84
N ILE A 203 19.60 1.11 -13.05
CA ILE A 203 18.98 1.81 -11.92
C ILE A 203 17.82 2.71 -12.37
N TYR A 204 18.03 3.55 -13.39
CA TYR A 204 17.03 4.55 -13.79
C TYR A 204 15.94 3.99 -14.71
N ILE A 205 16.23 3.02 -15.57
CA ILE A 205 15.18 2.38 -16.40
C ILE A 205 14.45 1.29 -15.61
N GLY A 206 15.20 0.43 -14.91
CA GLY A 206 14.62 -0.58 -14.02
C GLY A 206 13.81 0.05 -12.90
N GLY A 207 14.32 1.11 -12.28
CA GLY A 207 13.56 1.88 -11.30
C GLY A 207 12.34 2.56 -11.92
N LEU A 208 12.43 3.17 -13.12
CA LEU A 208 11.24 3.71 -13.80
C LEU A 208 10.16 2.64 -13.97
N TYR A 209 10.52 1.41 -14.37
CA TYR A 209 9.54 0.33 -14.50
C TYR A 209 8.98 -0.15 -13.16
N HIS A 210 9.80 -0.16 -12.10
CA HIS A 210 9.36 -0.48 -10.74
C HIS A 210 8.37 0.57 -10.21
N GLU A 211 8.72 1.85 -10.29
CA GLU A 211 7.84 2.95 -9.86
C GLU A 211 6.59 3.02 -10.73
N LEU A 212 6.71 2.78 -12.03
CA LEU A 212 5.55 2.63 -12.92
C LEU A 212 4.67 1.49 -12.44
N GLY A 213 5.24 0.35 -12.03
CA GLY A 213 4.54 -0.77 -11.41
C GLY A 213 3.64 -0.32 -10.27
N HIS A 214 4.18 0.46 -9.32
CA HIS A 214 3.38 1.08 -8.26
C HIS A 214 2.28 1.99 -8.81
N GLY A 215 2.62 2.87 -9.77
CA GLY A 215 1.66 3.77 -10.43
C GLY A 215 0.55 3.04 -11.21
N ILE A 216 0.71 1.75 -11.51
CA ILE A 216 -0.30 0.86 -12.11
C ILE A 216 -0.80 -0.22 -11.14
N ASN A 217 -0.76 0.10 -9.84
CA ASN A 217 -1.33 -0.62 -8.70
C ASN A 217 -0.55 -1.84 -8.21
N LEU A 218 0.69 -2.08 -8.64
CA LEU A 218 1.49 -3.21 -8.17
C LEU A 218 2.13 -2.95 -6.80
N PRO A 219 1.91 -3.80 -5.79
CA PRO A 219 2.67 -3.77 -4.54
C PRO A 219 3.97 -4.60 -4.65
N HIS A 220 4.87 -4.41 -3.69
CA HIS A 220 6.10 -5.20 -3.64
C HIS A 220 5.84 -6.71 -3.50
N ASN A 221 6.70 -7.52 -4.11
CA ASN A 221 6.76 -8.96 -3.92
C ASN A 221 8.11 -9.52 -4.37
N GLY A 222 8.54 -10.61 -3.75
CA GLY A 222 9.78 -11.31 -4.05
C GLY A 222 9.54 -12.66 -4.76
N PRO A 223 10.58 -13.24 -5.37
CA PRO A 223 10.50 -14.58 -5.93
C PRO A 223 10.39 -15.63 -4.81
N SER A 224 9.61 -16.68 -5.04
CA SER A 224 9.60 -17.89 -4.20
C SER A 224 10.88 -18.70 -4.35
N ALA A 225 11.12 -19.65 -3.43
CA ALA A 225 12.31 -20.49 -3.48
C ALA A 225 12.39 -21.34 -4.77
N SER A 226 11.27 -21.84 -5.29
CA SER A 226 11.27 -22.56 -6.59
C SER A 226 11.60 -21.64 -7.77
N GLN A 227 11.15 -20.38 -7.75
CA GLN A 227 11.49 -19.41 -8.79
C GLN A 227 12.96 -19.02 -8.74
N ILE A 228 13.54 -18.81 -7.56
CA ILE A 228 14.98 -18.52 -7.40
C ILE A 228 15.84 -19.63 -8.02
N ASN A 229 15.42 -20.89 -7.88
CA ASN A 229 16.17 -22.05 -8.36
C ASN A 229 15.86 -22.42 -9.83
N ASN A 230 15.04 -21.66 -10.53
CA ASN A 230 14.68 -21.91 -11.92
C ASN A 230 15.29 -20.82 -12.83
N PRO A 231 16.15 -21.19 -13.79
CA PRO A 231 16.87 -20.23 -14.63
C PRO A 231 15.97 -19.41 -15.57
N GLN A 232 14.70 -19.79 -15.73
CA GLN A 232 13.70 -19.00 -16.45
C GLN A 232 13.31 -17.72 -15.70
N PHE A 233 13.47 -17.72 -14.38
CA PHE A 233 13.16 -16.60 -13.51
C PHE A 233 14.44 -15.95 -12.99
N GLY A 234 14.25 -14.86 -12.25
CA GLY A 234 15.31 -14.19 -11.52
C GLY A 234 14.69 -13.35 -10.41
N MET A 235 14.92 -12.05 -10.43
CA MET A 235 14.30 -11.14 -9.47
C MET A 235 12.94 -10.65 -9.99
N THR A 236 11.93 -10.59 -9.14
CA THR A 236 10.65 -9.94 -9.47
C THR A 236 10.90 -8.44 -9.68
N LEU A 237 10.22 -7.81 -10.66
CA LEU A 237 10.34 -6.37 -10.90
C LEU A 237 10.04 -5.58 -9.62
N MET A 238 8.95 -5.96 -8.95
CA MET A 238 8.45 -5.36 -7.71
C MET A 238 9.18 -5.85 -6.44
N GLY A 239 10.21 -6.69 -6.59
CA GLY A 239 11.17 -6.99 -5.53
C GLY A 239 12.34 -6.02 -5.65
N SER A 240 13.53 -6.54 -5.88
CA SER A 240 14.72 -5.72 -6.20
C SER A 240 14.98 -5.61 -7.71
N GLY A 241 13.94 -5.74 -8.52
CA GLY A 241 14.06 -5.81 -9.97
C GLY A 241 14.53 -4.53 -10.64
N ASN A 242 14.36 -3.40 -9.95
CA ASN A 242 14.97 -2.11 -10.30
C ASN A 242 16.50 -2.15 -10.40
N TYR A 243 17.16 -3.09 -9.71
CA TYR A 243 18.61 -3.28 -9.76
C TYR A 243 19.06 -4.43 -10.67
N THR A 244 18.13 -5.18 -11.24
CA THR A 244 18.44 -6.35 -12.09
C THR A 244 17.97 -6.18 -13.53
N TYR A 245 16.98 -5.32 -13.81
CA TYR A 245 16.43 -5.16 -15.15
C TYR A 245 17.52 -4.78 -16.17
N GLY A 246 17.67 -5.59 -17.22
CA GLY A 246 18.71 -5.39 -18.25
C GLY A 246 20.12 -5.80 -17.83
N LYS A 247 20.31 -6.30 -16.60
CA LYS A 247 21.58 -6.83 -16.07
C LYS A 247 21.53 -8.33 -15.79
N SER A 248 20.41 -8.81 -15.26
CA SER A 248 20.13 -10.22 -15.00
C SER A 248 18.62 -10.51 -15.17
N PRO A 249 18.19 -11.80 -15.22
CA PRO A 249 16.79 -12.13 -15.40
C PRO A 249 15.89 -11.40 -14.40
N THR A 250 14.88 -10.70 -14.93
CA THR A 250 13.90 -9.94 -14.17
C THR A 250 12.51 -10.29 -14.70
N PHE A 251 11.52 -10.43 -13.84
CA PHE A 251 10.18 -10.89 -14.24
C PHE A 251 9.04 -10.24 -13.47
N LEU A 252 7.82 -10.30 -14.00
CA LEU A 252 6.60 -10.03 -13.23
C LEU A 252 6.07 -11.34 -12.68
N SER A 253 5.68 -11.36 -11.41
CA SER A 253 5.05 -12.53 -10.79
C SER A 253 3.63 -12.75 -11.31
N PHE A 254 3.04 -13.92 -11.01
CA PHE A 254 1.62 -14.14 -11.29
C PHE A 254 0.73 -13.13 -10.54
N TYR A 255 1.13 -12.74 -9.32
CA TYR A 255 0.45 -11.71 -8.53
C TYR A 255 0.44 -10.36 -9.25
N ASP A 256 1.57 -9.96 -9.83
CA ASP A 256 1.64 -8.75 -10.64
C ASP A 256 0.68 -8.85 -11.83
N ALA A 257 0.73 -9.94 -12.58
CA ALA A 257 -0.11 -10.14 -13.76
C ALA A 257 -1.62 -10.16 -13.43
N ALA A 258 -2.02 -10.79 -12.31
CA ALA A 258 -3.40 -10.80 -11.83
C ALA A 258 -3.89 -9.38 -11.47
N THR A 259 -3.03 -8.56 -10.85
CA THR A 259 -3.33 -7.16 -10.53
C THR A 259 -3.51 -6.35 -11.82
N LEU A 260 -2.57 -6.48 -12.75
CA LEU A 260 -2.59 -5.75 -14.02
C LEU A 260 -3.75 -6.14 -14.91
N ASN A 261 -4.25 -7.38 -14.81
CA ASN A 261 -5.39 -7.83 -15.59
C ASN A 261 -6.62 -6.93 -15.41
N ASN A 262 -6.78 -6.36 -14.21
CA ASN A 262 -7.87 -5.46 -13.83
C ASN A 262 -7.49 -3.98 -13.77
N CYS A 263 -6.25 -3.63 -14.13
CA CYS A 263 -5.79 -2.25 -14.20
C CYS A 263 -6.40 -1.51 -15.41
N GLN A 264 -6.82 -0.25 -15.21
CA GLN A 264 -7.49 0.58 -16.20
C GLN A 264 -6.70 0.67 -17.51
N VAL A 265 -5.40 0.96 -17.43
CA VAL A 265 -4.54 1.09 -18.62
C VAL A 265 -4.26 -0.24 -19.32
N PHE A 266 -4.62 -1.40 -18.76
CA PHE A 266 -4.51 -2.71 -19.43
C PHE A 266 -5.83 -3.14 -20.08
N SER A 267 -6.88 -2.32 -19.98
CA SER A 267 -8.21 -2.67 -20.45
C SER A 267 -8.40 -2.39 -21.93
N THR A 268 -9.01 -3.33 -22.63
CA THR A 268 -9.44 -3.19 -24.02
C THR A 268 -10.91 -2.79 -24.15
N ALA A 269 -11.63 -2.64 -23.04
CA ALA A 269 -13.05 -2.32 -23.00
C ALA A 269 -13.30 -1.07 -22.17
N VAL A 270 -14.21 -0.20 -22.64
CA VAL A 270 -14.66 0.97 -21.87
C VAL A 270 -15.55 0.50 -20.71
N LYS A 271 -15.15 0.82 -19.47
CA LYS A 271 -15.92 0.53 -18.25
C LYS A 271 -15.52 1.46 -17.10
N SER A 272 -16.30 1.45 -16.02
CA SER A 272 -15.94 2.18 -14.79
C SER A 272 -14.85 1.45 -14.02
N PHE A 273 -13.88 2.20 -13.51
CA PHE A 273 -12.78 1.70 -12.69
C PHE A 273 -12.76 2.37 -11.32
N TYR A 274 -12.12 1.70 -10.37
CA TYR A 274 -11.70 2.25 -9.07
C TYR A 274 -12.84 2.80 -8.20
N GLY A 275 -14.05 2.27 -8.39
CA GLY A 275 -15.17 2.52 -7.47
C GLY A 275 -14.96 1.82 -6.13
N PRO A 276 -15.64 2.28 -5.07
CA PRO A 276 -15.53 1.69 -3.74
C PRO A 276 -15.95 0.22 -3.74
N VAL A 277 -15.25 -0.60 -2.95
CA VAL A 277 -15.57 -2.02 -2.77
C VAL A 277 -15.66 -2.33 -1.29
N THR A 278 -16.76 -2.96 -0.88
CA THR A 278 -16.86 -3.60 0.43
C THR A 278 -16.56 -5.07 0.24
N ASN A 279 -15.62 -5.60 1.01
CA ASN A 279 -15.23 -7.00 1.00
C ASN A 279 -15.12 -7.50 2.44
N THR A 280 -15.67 -8.69 2.71
CA THR A 280 -15.69 -9.26 4.06
C THR A 280 -15.50 -10.77 3.98
N ILE A 281 -14.52 -11.29 4.72
CA ILE A 281 -14.38 -12.74 4.93
C ILE A 281 -15.58 -13.21 5.74
N LYS A 282 -16.28 -14.23 5.24
CA LYS A 282 -17.42 -14.87 5.91
C LYS A 282 -16.99 -16.12 6.65
N THR A 283 -16.10 -16.89 6.04
CA THR A 283 -15.45 -18.00 6.70
C THR A 283 -13.98 -18.11 6.29
N ILE A 284 -13.14 -18.56 7.21
CA ILE A 284 -11.75 -18.93 6.95
C ILE A 284 -11.35 -20.18 7.74
N GLN A 285 -10.67 -21.09 7.06
CA GLN A 285 -10.03 -22.26 7.63
C GLN A 285 -8.58 -22.30 7.18
N ALA A 286 -7.69 -22.55 8.12
CA ALA A 286 -6.26 -22.71 7.87
C ALA A 286 -5.73 -23.95 8.59
N LYS A 287 -4.90 -24.71 7.88
CA LYS A 287 -4.22 -25.89 8.43
C LYS A 287 -2.89 -26.11 7.74
N VAL A 288 -2.03 -26.89 8.40
CA VAL A 288 -0.83 -27.46 7.78
C VAL A 288 -1.09 -28.93 7.50
N GLU A 289 -0.94 -29.34 6.25
CA GLU A 289 -1.03 -30.75 5.86
C GLU A 289 -0.09 -31.02 4.69
N ASN A 290 0.54 -32.20 4.67
CA ASN A 290 1.39 -32.67 3.56
C ASN A 290 2.50 -31.69 3.13
N GLY A 291 3.07 -30.92 4.07
CA GLY A 291 4.12 -29.95 3.76
C GLY A 291 3.60 -28.64 3.13
N GLU A 292 2.31 -28.37 3.24
CA GLU A 292 1.66 -27.18 2.70
C GLU A 292 0.86 -26.44 3.78
N ILE A 293 0.82 -25.12 3.69
CA ILE A 293 -0.21 -24.32 4.36
C ILE A 293 -1.43 -24.30 3.45
N VAL A 294 -2.56 -24.77 3.94
CA VAL A 294 -3.83 -24.82 3.20
C VAL A 294 -4.78 -23.81 3.81
N VAL A 295 -5.26 -22.88 2.99
CA VAL A 295 -6.23 -21.86 3.42
C VAL A 295 -7.43 -21.90 2.50
N SER A 296 -8.62 -21.96 3.10
CA SER A 296 -9.90 -21.99 2.37
C SER A 296 -10.96 -21.19 3.10
N GLY A 297 -12.03 -20.82 2.40
CA GLY A 297 -13.06 -19.99 3.00
C GLY A 297 -14.06 -19.44 2.00
N THR A 298 -14.88 -18.52 2.50
CA THR A 298 -15.88 -17.78 1.72
C THR A 298 -15.83 -16.30 2.06
N TYR A 299 -16.30 -15.47 1.13
CA TYR A 299 -16.34 -14.02 1.32
C TYR A 299 -17.62 -13.43 0.72
N ALA A 300 -17.92 -12.19 1.09
CA ALA A 300 -18.93 -11.37 0.44
C ALA A 300 -18.25 -10.13 -0.12
N SER A 301 -18.58 -9.76 -1.36
CA SER A 301 -18.06 -8.53 -1.96
C SER A 301 -19.11 -7.83 -2.81
N THR A 302 -19.07 -6.49 -2.84
CA THR A 302 -19.91 -5.66 -3.71
C THR A 302 -19.43 -5.66 -5.16
N VAL A 303 -18.17 -6.04 -5.41
CA VAL A 303 -17.59 -6.19 -6.75
C VAL A 303 -16.85 -7.52 -6.80
N ALA A 304 -17.16 -8.35 -7.80
CA ALA A 304 -16.51 -9.63 -7.98
C ALA A 304 -14.98 -9.49 -8.07
N ALA A 305 -14.26 -10.45 -7.49
CA ALA A 305 -12.82 -10.59 -7.63
C ALA A 305 -12.52 -11.78 -8.55
N ASP A 306 -11.62 -11.60 -9.52
CA ASP A 306 -11.23 -12.71 -10.42
C ASP A 306 -10.24 -13.65 -9.73
N HIS A 307 -9.37 -13.06 -8.90
CA HIS A 307 -8.29 -13.75 -8.21
C HIS A 307 -8.19 -13.27 -6.77
N ILE A 308 -7.59 -14.11 -5.91
CA ILE A 308 -7.14 -13.74 -4.57
C ILE A 308 -5.69 -14.17 -4.45
N THR A 309 -4.83 -13.22 -4.10
CA THR A 309 -3.42 -13.50 -3.79
C THR A 309 -3.21 -13.54 -2.29
N PHE A 310 -2.56 -14.60 -1.84
CA PHE A 310 -2.11 -14.83 -0.48
C PHE A 310 -0.65 -14.41 -0.39
N ARG A 311 -0.43 -13.17 0.08
CA ARG A 311 0.90 -12.60 0.28
C ARG A 311 1.39 -12.94 1.68
N ASN A 312 2.54 -13.58 1.77
CA ASN A 312 3.18 -13.91 3.03
C ASN A 312 4.27 -12.88 3.30
N ILE A 313 3.95 -11.88 4.12
CA ILE A 313 4.81 -10.73 4.41
C ILE A 313 5.58 -11.03 5.70
N LEU A 314 6.90 -10.98 5.63
CA LEU A 314 7.79 -11.11 6.78
C LEU A 314 7.65 -9.88 7.68
N GLU A 315 7.52 -10.06 9.00
CA GLU A 315 7.45 -8.92 9.92
C GLU A 315 8.72 -8.06 9.89
N SER A 316 9.89 -8.67 9.59
CA SER A 316 11.17 -7.96 9.41
C SER A 316 11.32 -7.26 8.05
N ASP A 317 10.37 -7.44 7.14
CA ASP A 317 10.29 -6.78 5.83
C ASP A 317 8.83 -6.33 5.57
N PRO A 318 8.36 -5.33 6.36
CA PRO A 318 6.96 -4.91 6.33
C PRO A 318 6.56 -4.29 4.98
N ASP A 319 7.51 -3.77 4.22
CA ASP A 319 7.29 -3.23 2.88
C ASP A 319 7.05 -4.33 1.84
N GLY A 320 7.44 -5.58 2.15
CA GLY A 320 7.08 -6.78 1.39
C GLY A 320 7.93 -7.06 0.16
N TYR A 321 9.16 -6.54 0.08
CA TYR A 321 10.10 -6.81 -1.02
C TYR A 321 10.43 -8.29 -1.18
N GLN A 322 10.43 -9.04 -0.08
CA GLN A 322 10.66 -10.48 -0.02
C GLN A 322 9.35 -11.27 0.15
N SER A 323 8.20 -10.60 0.07
CA SER A 323 6.91 -11.26 0.25
C SER A 323 6.68 -12.26 -0.87
N ILE A 324 6.53 -13.52 -0.50
CA ILE A 324 6.18 -14.58 -1.46
C ILE A 324 4.67 -14.62 -1.62
N THR A 325 4.22 -14.97 -2.81
CA THR A 325 2.80 -14.87 -3.17
C THR A 325 2.28 -16.16 -3.79
N PHE A 326 1.06 -16.53 -3.42
CA PHE A 326 0.33 -17.64 -4.03
C PHE A 326 -1.04 -17.13 -4.44
N THR A 327 -1.44 -17.35 -5.69
CA THR A 327 -2.70 -16.79 -6.22
C THR A 327 -3.64 -17.91 -6.62
N THR A 328 -4.91 -17.77 -6.26
CA THR A 328 -5.98 -18.68 -6.66
C THR A 328 -7.06 -17.91 -7.42
N VAL A 329 -7.76 -18.61 -8.31
CA VAL A 329 -8.97 -18.10 -8.96
C VAL A 329 -10.12 -18.22 -7.96
N THR A 330 -11.04 -17.27 -7.97
CA THR A 330 -12.21 -17.33 -7.09
C THR A 330 -13.17 -18.45 -7.54
N GLY A 331 -13.72 -19.17 -6.56
CA GLY A 331 -14.65 -20.27 -6.79
C GLY A 331 -16.12 -19.81 -6.78
N PRO A 332 -17.05 -20.75 -7.06
CA PRO A 332 -18.49 -20.47 -7.02
C PRO A 332 -18.93 -19.97 -5.64
N ASN A 333 -19.96 -19.13 -5.60
CA ASN A 333 -20.50 -18.54 -4.36
C ASN A 333 -19.44 -17.81 -3.52
N ASN A 334 -18.51 -17.12 -4.17
CA ASN A 334 -17.42 -16.37 -3.53
C ASN A 334 -16.61 -17.26 -2.56
N SER A 335 -16.23 -18.46 -2.99
CA SER A 335 -15.33 -19.33 -2.23
C SER A 335 -13.87 -19.15 -2.67
N PHE A 336 -12.93 -19.58 -1.83
CA PHE A 336 -11.53 -19.69 -2.20
C PHE A 336 -10.86 -20.88 -1.54
N ASN A 337 -9.81 -21.38 -2.18
CA ASN A 337 -8.92 -22.39 -1.65
C ASN A 337 -7.53 -22.20 -2.26
N VAL A 338 -6.49 -22.21 -1.43
CA VAL A 338 -5.09 -22.14 -1.84
C VAL A 338 -4.28 -23.17 -1.07
N ARG A 339 -3.26 -23.72 -1.73
CA ARG A 339 -2.23 -24.54 -1.12
C ARG A 339 -0.90 -23.83 -1.34
N MET A 340 -0.16 -23.61 -0.26
CA MET A 340 1.11 -22.88 -0.26
C MET A 340 2.20 -23.84 0.21
N PRO A 341 3.00 -24.41 -0.71
CA PRO A 341 4.09 -25.30 -0.35
C PRO A 341 5.07 -24.64 0.61
N ILE A 342 5.34 -25.27 1.74
CA ILE A 342 6.32 -24.77 2.72
C ILE A 342 7.72 -24.71 2.08
N SER A 343 8.00 -25.55 1.08
CA SER A 343 9.24 -25.53 0.31
C SER A 343 9.52 -24.18 -0.35
N ASP A 344 8.48 -23.44 -0.76
CA ASP A 344 8.59 -22.17 -1.49
C ASP A 344 8.89 -20.94 -0.62
N PHE A 345 8.84 -21.09 0.71
CA PHE A 345 9.23 -20.03 1.64
C PHE A 345 10.75 -19.85 1.66
N ASN A 346 11.23 -18.61 1.55
CA ASN A 346 12.67 -18.31 1.61
C ASN A 346 13.21 -18.29 3.05
N VAL A 347 12.35 -17.94 4.02
CA VAL A 347 12.69 -17.82 5.44
C VAL A 347 11.69 -18.64 6.25
N LYS A 348 12.19 -19.56 7.10
CA LYS A 348 11.33 -20.54 7.82
C LYS A 348 11.71 -20.71 9.30
N ALA A 349 12.70 -19.98 9.79
CA ALA A 349 13.14 -20.05 11.19
C ALA A 349 12.04 -19.49 12.13
N ASN A 350 12.36 -19.15 13.38
CA ASN A 350 11.41 -18.56 14.32
C ASN A 350 11.02 -17.12 13.89
N MET A 351 10.13 -17.00 12.91
CA MET A 351 9.80 -15.75 12.22
C MET A 351 8.30 -15.53 12.17
N ALA A 352 7.88 -14.31 12.49
CA ALA A 352 6.50 -13.87 12.38
C ALA A 352 6.17 -13.41 10.95
N TYR A 353 4.93 -13.69 10.55
CA TYR A 353 4.41 -13.38 9.23
C TYR A 353 3.01 -12.78 9.32
N THR A 354 2.72 -11.90 8.37
CA THR A 354 1.35 -11.50 8.03
C THR A 354 0.94 -12.21 6.75
N LEU A 355 -0.11 -13.03 6.82
CA LEU A 355 -0.81 -13.52 5.65
C LEU A 355 -1.84 -12.46 5.21
N GLN A 356 -1.57 -11.77 4.11
CA GLN A 356 -2.50 -10.84 3.50
C GLN A 356 -3.25 -11.52 2.34
N LEU A 357 -4.57 -11.61 2.46
CA LEU A 357 -5.47 -11.95 1.36
C LEU A 357 -5.74 -10.67 0.57
N PHE A 358 -5.17 -10.58 -0.62
CA PHE A 358 -5.30 -9.45 -1.55
C PHE A 358 -6.30 -9.81 -2.65
N PHE A 359 -7.43 -9.12 -2.69
CA PHE A 359 -8.52 -9.38 -3.63
C PHE A 359 -8.38 -8.50 -4.88
N HIS A 360 -8.36 -9.14 -6.06
CA HIS A 360 -8.24 -8.46 -7.36
C HIS A 360 -9.63 -8.21 -7.96
N HIS A 361 -10.29 -7.10 -7.57
CA HIS A 361 -11.65 -6.83 -8.04
C HIS A 361 -11.71 -6.42 -9.52
N GLN A 362 -12.79 -6.78 -10.21
CA GLN A 362 -12.98 -6.57 -11.64
C GLN A 362 -13.00 -5.10 -12.08
N ASN A 363 -13.24 -4.17 -11.15
CA ASN A 363 -13.17 -2.72 -11.39
C ASN A 363 -11.76 -2.14 -11.15
N GLY A 364 -10.76 -2.98 -10.84
CA GLY A 364 -9.38 -2.56 -10.58
C GLY A 364 -9.11 -2.07 -9.16
N THR A 365 -10.13 -1.95 -8.30
CA THR A 365 -9.92 -1.73 -6.86
C THR A 365 -9.35 -3.01 -6.23
N SER A 366 -8.48 -2.86 -5.23
CA SER A 366 -8.01 -3.98 -4.41
C SER A 366 -8.45 -3.79 -2.97
N THR A 367 -8.81 -4.89 -2.31
CA THR A 367 -9.05 -4.91 -0.85
C THR A 367 -8.20 -5.98 -0.19
N THR A 368 -7.90 -5.78 1.09
CA THR A 368 -7.01 -6.66 1.84
C THR A 368 -7.60 -7.07 3.18
N VAL A 369 -7.35 -8.32 3.57
CA VAL A 369 -7.61 -8.81 4.93
C VAL A 369 -6.35 -9.53 5.41
N ASN A 370 -5.90 -9.20 6.62
CA ASN A 370 -4.63 -9.67 7.16
C ASN A 370 -4.87 -10.64 8.33
N TYR A 371 -4.11 -11.73 8.37
CA TYR A 371 -4.05 -12.68 9.49
C TYR A 371 -2.60 -12.84 9.93
N ALA A 372 -2.36 -12.93 11.23
CA ALA A 372 -1.03 -13.21 11.73
C ALA A 372 -0.78 -14.72 11.81
N TYR A 373 0.44 -15.14 11.50
CA TYR A 373 0.93 -16.48 11.81
C TYR A 373 2.45 -16.43 11.99
N GLN A 374 3.07 -17.55 12.33
CA GLN A 374 4.51 -17.61 12.50
C GLN A 374 5.07 -18.95 12.07
N PHE A 375 6.36 -18.97 11.74
CA PHE A 375 7.14 -20.19 11.73
C PHE A 375 7.75 -20.41 13.11
N VAL A 376 7.69 -21.64 13.60
CA VAL A 376 8.31 -22.12 14.83
C VAL A 376 9.14 -23.35 14.49
N ASN A 377 10.45 -23.29 14.74
CA ASN A 377 11.40 -24.36 14.46
C ASN A 377 11.30 -24.92 13.02
N GLY A 378 11.15 -24.05 12.01
CA GLY A 378 11.05 -24.50 10.61
C GLY A 378 9.63 -24.80 10.14
N GLN A 379 8.63 -24.82 11.02
CA GLN A 379 7.27 -25.24 10.72
C GLN A 379 6.25 -24.11 10.92
N PRO A 380 5.31 -23.89 10.00
CA PRO A 380 4.29 -22.86 10.18
C PRO A 380 3.28 -23.26 11.25
N ALA A 381 2.99 -22.34 12.15
CA ALA A 381 1.90 -22.41 13.12
C ALA A 381 0.80 -21.45 12.65
N VAL A 382 -0.25 -21.99 12.03
CA VAL A 382 -1.41 -21.23 11.56
C VAL A 382 -2.58 -21.46 12.51
N ASP A 383 -3.00 -20.42 13.22
CA ASP A 383 -4.08 -20.49 14.22
C ASP A 383 -5.12 -19.38 14.02
N PHE A 384 -5.50 -19.17 12.77
CA PHE A 384 -6.41 -18.10 12.36
C PHE A 384 -7.71 -18.58 11.71
N SER A 385 -8.02 -19.88 11.84
CA SER A 385 -9.34 -20.41 11.48
C SER A 385 -10.44 -19.73 12.30
N ASP A 386 -11.66 -19.70 11.74
CA ASP A 386 -12.84 -19.16 12.41
C ASP A 386 -13.06 -19.77 13.78
N ARG A 387 -13.55 -18.94 14.69
CA ARG A 387 -14.06 -19.34 16.00
C ARG A 387 -15.49 -18.83 16.17
N ASN A 388 -16.28 -19.50 16.98
CA ASN A 388 -17.64 -19.07 17.29
C ASN A 388 -17.60 -17.88 18.24
N PHE A 389 -17.66 -16.66 17.70
CA PHE A 389 -17.68 -15.47 18.52
C PHE A 389 -18.98 -15.32 19.32
N LEU A 390 -18.84 -14.82 20.54
CA LEU A 390 -19.97 -14.40 21.36
C LEU A 390 -20.70 -13.22 20.71
N ILE A 391 -22.02 -13.20 20.83
CA ILE A 391 -22.87 -12.13 20.28
C ILE A 391 -22.66 -10.85 21.09
N ARG A 392 -22.31 -9.74 20.42
CA ARG A 392 -21.96 -8.44 21.03
C ARG A 392 -23.12 -7.46 21.18
N ALA A 393 -24.38 -7.92 21.03
CA ALA A 393 -25.56 -7.03 20.92
C ALA A 393 -25.71 -6.05 22.10
N ASP A 394 -25.36 -6.49 23.31
CA ASP A 394 -25.47 -5.67 24.54
C ASP A 394 -24.11 -5.19 25.07
N TRP A 395 -23.05 -5.30 24.27
CA TRP A 395 -21.71 -4.93 24.70
C TRP A 395 -21.50 -3.42 24.62
N ALA A 396 -20.77 -2.86 25.58
CA ALA A 396 -20.45 -1.45 25.61
C ALA A 396 -19.03 -1.20 26.16
N VAL A 397 -18.38 -0.14 25.68
CA VAL A 397 -17.16 0.35 26.30
C VAL A 397 -17.51 0.94 27.67
N ALA A 398 -16.94 0.37 28.73
CA ALA A 398 -17.15 0.77 30.11
C ALA A 398 -16.03 1.67 30.65
N GLY A 399 -14.88 1.73 29.98
CA GLY A 399 -13.78 2.61 30.35
C GLY A 399 -12.64 2.59 29.34
N VAL A 400 -11.93 3.70 29.21
CA VAL A 400 -10.76 3.84 28.33
C VAL A 400 -9.73 4.75 29.00
N SER A 401 -8.44 4.51 28.81
CA SER A 401 -7.38 5.37 29.36
C SER A 401 -7.30 6.72 28.65
N SER A 402 -7.50 6.72 27.33
CA SER A 402 -7.42 7.90 26.46
C SER A 402 -8.00 7.55 25.10
N GLU A 403 -8.55 8.54 24.39
CA GLU A 403 -8.97 8.40 23.01
C GLU A 403 -8.76 9.70 22.25
N GLN A 404 -8.56 9.58 20.95
CA GLN A 404 -8.52 10.72 20.04
C GLN A 404 -9.91 11.00 19.47
N GLY A 405 -10.25 12.29 19.31
CA GLY A 405 -11.45 12.69 18.56
C GLY A 405 -11.49 12.09 17.15
N GLY A 406 -12.60 11.42 16.81
CA GLY A 406 -12.78 10.71 15.55
C GLY A 406 -12.32 9.25 15.54
N TYR A 407 -11.59 8.81 16.58
CA TYR A 407 -11.13 7.42 16.76
C TYR A 407 -11.53 6.87 18.15
N PRO A 408 -12.82 6.95 18.51
CA PRO A 408 -13.31 6.58 19.83
C PRO A 408 -13.14 5.09 20.12
N ALA A 409 -13.11 4.77 21.41
CA ALA A 409 -13.02 3.39 21.90
C ALA A 409 -14.13 2.46 21.36
N VAL A 410 -15.32 2.99 21.04
CA VAL A 410 -16.47 2.18 20.58
C VAL A 410 -16.23 1.50 19.23
N HIS A 411 -15.28 1.98 18.42
CA HIS A 411 -14.93 1.34 17.15
C HIS A 411 -14.44 -0.10 17.33
N VAL A 412 -13.95 -0.50 18.51
CA VAL A 412 -13.53 -1.90 18.73
C VAL A 412 -14.67 -2.92 18.70
N LEU A 413 -15.93 -2.44 18.65
CA LEU A 413 -17.16 -3.24 18.75
C LEU A 413 -18.06 -3.13 17.50
N ASP A 414 -17.62 -2.49 16.41
CA ASP A 414 -18.51 -2.12 15.29
C ASP A 414 -18.52 -3.13 14.11
N ASN A 415 -17.67 -4.17 14.16
CA ASN A 415 -17.44 -5.15 13.08
C ASN A 415 -16.85 -4.52 11.80
N ASN A 416 -16.18 -3.39 11.91
CA ASN A 416 -15.57 -2.71 10.79
C ASN A 416 -14.05 -2.58 11.01
N TYR A 417 -13.30 -3.49 10.39
CA TYR A 417 -11.83 -3.50 10.44
C TYR A 417 -11.15 -2.22 9.90
N ASN A 418 -11.90 -1.31 9.26
CA ASN A 418 -11.38 -0.02 8.78
C ASN A 418 -11.53 1.11 9.82
N THR A 419 -12.33 0.92 10.85
CA THR A 419 -12.41 1.82 12.02
C THR A 419 -11.58 1.22 13.15
N TYR A 420 -11.10 2.10 14.03
CA TYR A 420 -10.28 1.69 15.17
C TYR A 420 -10.34 2.73 16.27
N TRP A 421 -10.08 2.25 17.49
CA TRP A 421 -9.71 3.08 18.63
C TRP A 421 -8.26 3.55 18.46
N HIS A 422 -7.98 4.80 18.80
CA HIS A 422 -6.63 5.33 18.96
C HIS A 422 -6.55 6.17 20.23
N THR A 423 -5.50 5.99 21.03
CA THR A 423 -5.22 6.89 22.17
C THR A 423 -4.93 8.32 21.69
N SER A 424 -5.12 9.32 22.53
CA SER A 424 -4.93 10.72 22.13
C SER A 424 -3.51 10.99 21.64
N TRP A 425 -3.36 11.46 20.40
CA TRP A 425 -2.10 12.03 19.91
C TRP A 425 -2.01 13.53 20.16
N SER A 426 -3.14 14.20 20.41
CA SER A 426 -3.15 15.60 20.81
C SER A 426 -2.67 15.81 22.25
N ASN A 427 -2.88 14.83 23.12
CA ASN A 427 -2.44 14.83 24.52
C ASN A 427 -1.88 13.44 24.87
N PRO A 428 -0.68 13.09 24.34
CA PRO A 428 -0.10 11.78 24.52
C PRO A 428 0.20 11.49 25.99
N LEU A 429 -0.14 10.28 26.44
CA LEU A 429 0.21 9.77 27.77
C LEU A 429 1.13 8.56 27.60
N PRO A 430 2.06 8.29 28.53
CA PRO A 430 2.84 7.05 28.48
C PRO A 430 1.95 5.82 28.74
N HIS A 431 2.40 4.67 28.27
CA HIS A 431 1.83 3.37 28.65
C HIS A 431 1.86 3.18 30.20
N PRO A 432 0.95 2.37 30.77
CA PRO A 432 -0.02 1.53 30.09
C PRO A 432 -1.28 2.26 29.60
N HIS A 433 -1.85 1.76 28.52
CA HIS A 433 -3.18 2.16 28.02
C HIS A 433 -4.17 1.03 28.19
N PHE A 434 -5.46 1.33 28.31
CA PHE A 434 -6.48 0.30 28.44
C PHE A 434 -7.78 0.65 27.75
N ILE A 435 -8.51 -0.40 27.38
CA ILE A 435 -9.93 -0.37 27.06
C ILE A 435 -10.64 -1.44 27.86
N THR A 436 -11.79 -1.10 28.44
CA THR A 436 -12.65 -2.00 29.21
C THR A 436 -13.99 -2.14 28.48
N VAL A 437 -14.39 -3.37 28.22
CA VAL A 437 -15.69 -3.72 27.62
C VAL A 437 -16.54 -4.43 28.67
N LYS A 438 -17.80 -4.01 28.78
CA LYS A 438 -18.84 -4.71 29.53
C LYS A 438 -19.67 -5.55 28.56
N THR A 439 -19.85 -6.83 28.85
CA THR A 439 -20.48 -7.81 27.94
C THR A 439 -22.02 -7.84 28.00
N GLY A 440 -22.64 -6.85 28.65
CA GLY A 440 -24.10 -6.74 28.83
C GLY A 440 -24.54 -6.88 30.30
N ALA A 441 -25.82 -7.21 30.50
CA ALA A 441 -26.43 -7.31 31.84
C ALA A 441 -25.99 -8.56 32.63
N ASN A 442 -25.64 -9.64 31.93
CA ASN A 442 -25.24 -10.92 32.50
C ASN A 442 -23.76 -11.22 32.24
N SER A 443 -23.15 -12.04 33.08
CA SER A 443 -21.82 -12.61 32.81
C SER A 443 -21.87 -13.53 31.59
N VAL A 444 -20.75 -13.58 30.86
CA VAL A 444 -20.51 -14.51 29.76
C VAL A 444 -19.35 -15.43 30.12
N THR A 445 -19.26 -16.59 29.47
CA THR A 445 -18.11 -17.49 29.55
C THR A 445 -17.36 -17.47 28.22
N ALA A 446 -16.06 -17.21 28.24
CA ALA A 446 -15.20 -17.20 27.07
C ALA A 446 -13.94 -18.04 27.30
N SER A 447 -13.50 -18.75 26.27
CA SER A 447 -12.25 -19.49 26.20
C SER A 447 -11.07 -18.62 25.74
N GLY A 448 -11.34 -17.46 25.14
CA GLY A 448 -10.31 -16.52 24.73
C GLY A 448 -10.87 -15.26 24.09
N LEU A 449 -9.97 -14.50 23.44
CA LEU A 449 -10.33 -13.32 22.67
C LEU A 449 -9.71 -13.32 21.27
N SER A 450 -10.42 -12.71 20.32
CA SER A 450 -9.86 -12.35 19.03
C SER A 450 -9.63 -10.85 18.97
N ILE A 451 -8.49 -10.47 18.40
CA ILE A 451 -8.09 -9.09 18.20
C ILE A 451 -7.82 -8.85 16.74
N ALA A 452 -8.26 -7.71 16.21
CA ALA A 452 -7.73 -7.15 14.99
C ALA A 452 -6.94 -5.88 15.30
N THR A 453 -5.70 -5.82 14.79
CA THR A 453 -4.87 -4.63 14.83
C THR A 453 -5.38 -3.58 13.84
N ARG A 454 -5.03 -2.31 14.04
CA ARG A 454 -5.23 -1.25 13.03
C ARG A 454 -4.69 -1.70 11.66
N HIS A 455 -5.55 -1.66 10.64
CA HIS A 455 -5.23 -2.20 9.30
C HIS A 455 -4.61 -1.17 8.34
N ASP A 456 -4.75 0.13 8.59
CA ASP A 456 -4.33 1.16 7.65
C ASP A 456 -2.81 1.15 7.33
N ASN A 457 -2.47 1.77 6.21
CA ASN A 457 -1.10 1.85 5.70
C ASN A 457 -0.36 3.11 6.20
N SER A 458 -0.84 3.76 7.26
CA SER A 458 -0.30 5.06 7.74
C SER A 458 0.90 4.93 8.70
N GLY A 459 1.36 3.70 8.97
CA GLY A 459 2.50 3.39 9.83
C GLY A 459 2.16 2.36 10.92
N SER A 460 3.13 2.06 11.80
CA SER A 460 2.98 1.06 12.87
C SER A 460 2.89 1.67 14.27
N ALA A 461 3.14 2.97 14.41
CA ALA A 461 2.98 3.71 15.67
C ALA A 461 1.60 3.44 16.30
N GLY A 462 1.63 2.98 17.56
CA GLY A 462 0.44 2.60 18.32
C GLY A 462 -0.10 1.20 18.08
N LYS A 463 0.47 0.39 17.19
CA LYS A 463 0.11 -1.04 17.11
C LYS A 463 0.67 -1.75 18.34
N ILE A 464 -0.22 -2.25 19.19
CA ILE A 464 0.11 -2.83 20.49
C ILE A 464 1.06 -4.02 20.29
N LYS A 465 2.12 -4.11 21.11
CA LYS A 465 3.03 -5.26 21.13
C LYS A 465 2.81 -6.09 22.38
N ASP A 466 3.37 -5.67 23.52
CA ASP A 466 3.20 -6.38 24.78
C ASP A 466 1.87 -5.96 25.43
N PHE A 467 1.08 -6.93 25.88
CA PHE A 467 -0.25 -6.66 26.45
C PHE A 467 -0.66 -7.72 27.48
N LYS A 468 -1.67 -7.37 28.27
CA LYS A 468 -2.37 -8.32 29.13
C LYS A 468 -3.88 -8.12 29.09
N VAL A 469 -4.59 -9.16 29.52
CA VAL A 469 -6.05 -9.17 29.64
C VAL A 469 -6.44 -9.47 31.07
N GLU A 470 -7.32 -8.63 31.61
CA GLU A 470 -7.93 -8.81 32.91
C GLU A 470 -9.45 -8.96 32.75
N VAL A 471 -10.08 -9.76 33.61
CA VAL A 471 -11.53 -9.92 33.65
C VAL A 471 -12.09 -9.57 35.03
N SER A 472 -13.37 -9.22 35.09
CA SER A 472 -14.06 -8.87 36.33
C SER A 472 -15.55 -9.22 36.27
N SER A 473 -16.13 -9.59 37.42
CA SER A 473 -17.57 -9.75 37.59
C SER A 473 -18.27 -8.45 37.99
N ASN A 474 -17.55 -7.47 38.55
CA ASN A 474 -18.12 -6.26 39.15
C ASN A 474 -17.51 -4.94 38.63
N GLY A 475 -16.50 -5.02 37.76
CA GLY A 475 -15.81 -3.87 37.18
C GLY A 475 -14.80 -3.19 38.12
N SER A 476 -14.62 -3.70 39.35
CA SER A 476 -13.74 -3.11 40.38
C SER A 476 -12.61 -4.06 40.81
N THR A 477 -12.87 -5.35 40.92
CA THR A 477 -11.88 -6.39 41.24
C THR A 477 -11.48 -7.12 39.97
N TRP A 478 -10.18 -7.13 39.66
CA TRP A 478 -9.66 -7.62 38.38
C TRP A 478 -8.76 -8.84 38.58
N THR A 479 -8.88 -9.81 37.68
CA THR A 479 -8.01 -10.99 37.62
C THR A 479 -7.36 -11.05 36.25
N GLU A 480 -6.03 -11.14 36.22
CA GLU A 480 -5.28 -11.35 34.98
C GLU A 480 -5.51 -12.78 34.46
N VAL A 481 -5.86 -12.91 33.18
CA VAL A 481 -6.20 -14.20 32.53
C VAL A 481 -5.36 -14.46 31.29
N TYR A 482 -4.62 -13.47 30.82
CA TYR A 482 -3.70 -13.59 29.70
C TYR A 482 -2.61 -12.52 29.77
N HIS A 483 -1.38 -12.88 29.39
CA HIS A 483 -0.27 -11.96 29.20
C HIS A 483 0.56 -12.47 28.02
N GLY A 484 0.76 -11.62 27.00
CA GLY A 484 1.50 -12.03 25.82
C GLY A 484 1.85 -10.87 24.91
N LYS A 485 2.08 -11.22 23.65
CA LYS A 485 2.49 -10.29 22.60
C LYS A 485 1.56 -10.40 21.41
N MET A 486 1.24 -9.27 20.79
CA MET A 486 0.55 -9.23 19.50
C MET A 486 1.58 -9.15 18.38
N ALA A 487 1.36 -9.91 17.31
CA ALA A 487 1.99 -9.68 16.03
C ALA A 487 1.62 -8.30 15.49
N LEU A 488 2.49 -7.76 14.64
CA LEU A 488 2.38 -6.39 14.12
C LEU A 488 1.07 -6.14 13.38
N ASN A 489 0.61 -7.09 12.56
CA ASN A 489 -0.57 -6.92 11.73
C ASN A 489 -1.48 -8.16 11.72
N GLY A 490 -2.77 -7.91 11.57
CA GLY A 490 -3.77 -8.91 11.23
C GLY A 490 -4.59 -9.40 12.42
N ILE A 491 -5.57 -10.23 12.08
CA ILE A 491 -6.45 -10.89 13.05
C ILE A 491 -5.66 -11.98 13.78
N GLN A 492 -5.82 -11.99 15.10
CA GLN A 492 -5.12 -12.84 16.04
C GLN A 492 -6.08 -13.41 17.08
N TYR A 493 -5.69 -14.53 17.69
CA TYR A 493 -6.47 -15.22 18.70
C TYR A 493 -5.61 -15.55 19.91
N PHE A 494 -6.16 -15.30 21.09
CA PHE A 494 -5.48 -15.43 22.37
C PHE A 494 -6.36 -16.26 23.30
N THR A 495 -6.05 -17.55 23.39
CA THR A 495 -6.78 -18.51 24.23
C THR A 495 -6.31 -18.41 25.67
N PHE A 496 -7.25 -18.42 26.61
CA PHE A 496 -6.97 -18.49 28.05
C PHE A 496 -6.63 -19.93 28.46
N ASP A 497 -5.90 -20.09 29.57
CA ASP A 497 -5.54 -21.43 30.08
C ASP A 497 -6.78 -22.26 30.43
N THR A 498 -7.84 -21.61 30.91
CA THR A 498 -9.15 -22.20 31.18
C THR A 498 -10.26 -21.22 30.81
N PRO A 499 -11.47 -21.68 30.43
CA PRO A 499 -12.60 -20.79 30.19
C PRO A 499 -12.91 -19.91 31.40
N GLN A 500 -13.12 -18.62 31.16
CA GLN A 500 -13.34 -17.60 32.20
C GLN A 500 -14.76 -17.09 32.15
N THR A 501 -15.39 -16.90 33.32
CA THR A 501 -16.74 -16.31 33.43
C THR A 501 -16.67 -14.92 34.04
N PHE A 502 -17.14 -13.91 33.31
CA PHE A 502 -17.00 -12.51 33.68
C PHE A 502 -18.06 -11.62 33.03
N GLN A 503 -18.20 -10.38 33.52
CA GLN A 503 -19.06 -9.35 32.91
C GLN A 503 -18.25 -8.20 32.27
N TYR A 504 -16.99 -8.04 32.68
CA TYR A 504 -16.08 -7.04 32.15
C TYR A 504 -14.79 -7.70 31.72
N VAL A 505 -14.27 -7.26 30.57
CA VAL A 505 -12.93 -7.60 30.08
C VAL A 505 -12.16 -6.31 29.84
N LYS A 506 -10.89 -6.28 30.25
CA LYS A 506 -10.00 -5.14 30.08
C LYS A 506 -8.75 -5.59 29.36
N LEU A 507 -8.49 -4.98 28.21
CA LEU A 507 -7.24 -5.12 27.48
C LEU A 507 -6.32 -3.99 27.87
N ILE A 508 -5.09 -4.32 28.28
CA ILE A 508 -4.08 -3.36 28.72
C ILE A 508 -2.87 -3.46 27.79
N SER A 509 -2.59 -2.38 27.06
CA SER A 509 -1.39 -2.21 26.24
C SER A 509 -0.23 -1.74 27.11
N LEU A 510 0.86 -2.51 27.13
CA LEU A 510 2.07 -2.24 27.91
C LEU A 510 3.12 -1.47 27.10
N ASN A 511 3.15 -1.68 25.78
CA ASN A 511 3.93 -0.89 24.81
C ASN A 511 3.42 -1.13 23.37
N ASP A 512 4.02 -0.43 22.41
CA ASP A 512 3.84 -0.64 20.97
C ASP A 512 5.11 -1.15 20.27
N HIS A 513 4.95 -1.55 19.00
CA HIS A 513 6.03 -2.09 18.16
C HIS A 513 7.13 -1.09 17.79
N GLU A 514 6.84 0.21 17.81
CA GLU A 514 7.78 1.30 17.47
C GLU A 514 8.38 1.99 18.72
N GLY A 515 7.99 1.57 19.92
CA GLY A 515 8.38 2.22 21.17
C GLY A 515 7.78 3.63 21.33
N LYS A 516 6.63 3.92 20.70
CA LYS A 516 5.89 5.16 20.92
C LYS A 516 4.98 5.04 22.15
N THR A 517 4.20 6.09 22.40
CA THR A 517 3.31 6.22 23.57
C THR A 517 1.86 6.05 23.16
N PHE A 518 1.57 5.25 22.14
CA PHE A 518 0.24 5.13 21.56
C PHE A 518 -0.29 3.71 21.65
N ALA A 519 -1.62 3.56 21.63
CA ALA A 519 -2.27 2.27 21.46
C ALA A 519 -3.44 2.40 20.48
N THR A 520 -3.61 1.36 19.67
CA THR A 520 -4.66 1.24 18.66
C THR A 520 -5.23 -0.16 18.64
N LEU A 521 -6.53 -0.27 18.35
CA LEU A 521 -7.24 -1.53 18.27
C LEU A 521 -8.40 -1.38 17.29
N ALA A 522 -8.50 -2.26 16.29
CA ALA A 522 -9.59 -2.21 15.32
C ALA A 522 -10.81 -2.98 15.83
N GLU A 523 -10.63 -4.22 16.30
CA GLU A 523 -11.73 -5.05 16.77
C GLU A 523 -11.33 -5.89 17.99
N LEU A 524 -12.29 -6.13 18.88
CA LEU A 524 -12.19 -7.09 19.98
C LEU A 524 -13.43 -8.00 20.00
N ASN A 525 -13.21 -9.31 19.96
CA ASN A 525 -14.24 -10.34 20.09
C ASN A 525 -13.86 -11.37 21.18
N LEU A 526 -14.83 -12.12 21.68
CA LEU A 526 -14.63 -13.26 22.59
C LEU A 526 -15.14 -14.54 21.92
N TYR A 527 -14.55 -15.69 22.23
CA TYR A 527 -14.99 -17.02 21.76
C TYR A 527 -14.89 -18.06 22.87
#